data_AF-A0A1I6JT21-F1
#
_entry.id   AF-A0A1I6JT21-F1
#
_cell.length_a   1.000
_cell.length_b   1.000
_cell.length_c   1.000
_cell.angle_alpha   90.00
_cell.angle_beta   90.00
_cell.angle_gamma   90.00
#
_symmetry.space_group_name_H-M   'P 1'
#
loop_
_entity.id
_entity.type
_entity.pdbx_description
1 polymer ?
#
loop_
_entity_poly.entity_id
_entity_poly.type
_entity_poly.pdbx_seq_one_letter_code
_entity_poly.pdbx_strand_id
1 'polypeptide(L)'
;MMQELFNRAATCLKEQLPFVLYRKPNEIELTGVFQNNDEVHKIKDFTEKGFVFAPFNLKSDAILLKMDSIQKESNSIVDSVMAKEMSSKPLDAVEKSRYLKLIGNALDKINDGEINKVVLSRKIEVDYKDDYSETFKRLLKQYPKAFCYFWHHPKIGTWMGATPEILVKTNGSQFTTMSLAGTQNSTGLEKPQWSKKEINEQQLVTDYIVDALTEKVVSIRALERESIKAGLLWHLRTELKGTFSPNQFGNVLKALHPTPAVCGSPLQKAKEFILDNELYDRSFYTGFLGELNVKSELPRNRNRRNQENSAYRSVTNTSELFVNLRCMQLHKSKVSIYVGGGITSDSIPESEWHETSLKSNTMLRVLGSN
;
A
#
# COMPACT_ATOMS: atom_id res chain seq x y z
N MET A 1 15.27 19.61 12.36
CA MET A 1 14.41 20.17 11.26
C MET A 1 14.17 19.12 10.20
N MET A 2 13.03 19.12 9.47
CA MET A 2 12.77 18.11 8.41
C MET A 2 13.89 18.01 7.35
N GLN A 3 14.58 19.12 7.06
CA GLN A 3 15.74 19.14 6.17
C GLN A 3 16.90 18.23 6.64
N GLU A 4 17.06 18.00 7.94
CA GLU A 4 18.08 17.09 8.48
C GLU A 4 17.79 15.64 8.08
N LEU A 5 16.52 15.21 8.07
CA LEU A 5 16.14 13.89 7.60
C LEU A 5 16.46 13.70 6.11
N PHE A 6 16.20 14.73 5.29
CA PHE A 6 16.56 14.70 3.86
C PHE A 6 18.07 14.68 3.65
N ASN A 7 18.83 15.51 4.39
CA ASN A 7 20.29 15.51 4.32
C ASN A 7 20.86 14.14 4.72
N ARG A 8 20.30 13.54 5.77
CA ARG A 8 20.71 12.21 6.23
C ARG A 8 20.40 11.12 5.21
N ALA A 9 19.20 11.15 4.61
CA ALA A 9 18.86 10.23 3.51
C ALA A 9 19.81 10.41 2.31
N ALA A 10 20.17 11.64 1.95
CA ALA A 10 21.15 11.90 0.89
C ALA A 10 22.54 11.34 1.23
N THR A 11 22.99 11.46 2.48
CA THR A 11 24.22 10.81 2.96
C THR A 11 24.12 9.29 2.83
N CYS A 12 23.02 8.68 3.28
CA CYS A 12 22.82 7.23 3.16
C CYS A 12 22.84 6.75 1.70
N LEU A 13 22.25 7.49 0.76
CA LEU A 13 22.35 7.17 -0.68
C LEU A 13 23.81 7.18 -1.16
N LYS A 14 24.60 8.18 -0.72
CA LYS A 14 26.01 8.31 -1.11
C LYS A 14 26.87 7.21 -0.50
N GLU A 15 26.60 6.84 0.74
CA GLU A 15 27.31 5.80 1.50
C GLU A 15 26.78 4.38 1.24
N GLN A 16 25.76 4.23 0.39
CA GLN A 16 25.11 2.95 0.12
C GLN A 16 24.57 2.29 1.40
N LEU A 17 23.87 3.05 2.23
CA LEU A 17 23.25 2.58 3.46
C LEU A 17 21.71 2.56 3.35
N PRO A 18 21.04 1.53 3.89
CA PRO A 18 19.58 1.44 3.84
C PRO A 18 18.90 2.48 4.73
N PHE A 19 17.78 3.01 4.24
CA PHE A 19 16.90 3.86 5.03
C PHE A 19 15.46 3.81 4.53
N VAL A 20 14.54 4.30 5.37
CA VAL A 20 13.22 4.72 4.93
C VAL A 20 12.82 6.02 5.60
N LEU A 21 12.36 6.99 4.80
CA LEU A 21 11.61 8.14 5.28
C LEU A 21 10.13 7.87 5.03
N TYR A 22 9.27 8.09 6.01
CA TYR A 22 7.82 7.95 5.82
C TYR A 22 7.01 8.91 6.69
N ARG A 23 5.78 9.18 6.24
CA ARG A 23 4.77 9.94 6.95
C ARG A 23 3.45 9.19 6.87
N LYS A 24 2.81 8.99 8.02
CA LYS A 24 1.51 8.32 8.11
C LYS A 24 0.37 9.22 7.60
N PRO A 25 -0.78 8.64 7.21
CA PRO A 25 -1.94 9.41 6.76
C PRO A 25 -2.37 10.50 7.76
N ASN A 26 -2.55 11.73 7.27
CA ASN A 26 -2.99 12.90 8.06
C ASN A 26 -2.05 13.34 9.18
N GLU A 27 -0.84 12.79 9.26
CA GLU A 27 0.19 13.25 10.20
C GLU A 27 1.07 14.34 9.56
N ILE A 28 1.69 15.16 10.40
CA ILE A 28 2.70 16.15 9.99
C ILE A 28 4.13 15.66 10.24
N GLU A 29 4.30 14.65 11.10
CA GLU A 29 5.59 14.10 11.50
C GLU A 29 6.19 13.26 10.37
N LEU A 30 7.40 13.60 9.95
CA LEU A 30 8.21 12.75 9.09
C LEU A 30 9.11 11.88 9.98
N THR A 31 9.04 10.56 9.79
CA THR A 31 9.90 9.59 10.48
C THR A 31 10.95 9.07 9.51
N GLY A 32 12.22 9.09 9.94
CA GLY A 32 13.33 8.43 9.26
C GLY A 32 13.84 7.25 10.08
N VAL A 33 14.00 6.11 9.41
CA VAL A 33 14.60 4.89 9.97
C VAL A 33 15.85 4.57 9.16
N PHE A 34 16.95 4.31 9.84
CA PHE A 34 18.25 4.10 9.21
C PHE A 34 18.92 2.83 9.75
N GLN A 35 19.55 2.08 8.84
CA GLN A 35 20.34 0.90 9.15
C GLN A 35 21.84 1.22 8.99
N ASN A 36 22.67 0.73 9.91
CA ASN A 36 24.08 1.09 9.98
C ASN A 36 24.99 0.35 8.97
N ASN A 37 24.46 -0.67 8.29
CA ASN A 37 25.18 -1.47 7.30
C ASN A 37 24.27 -1.83 6.11
N ASP A 38 24.83 -2.42 5.06
CA ASP A 38 24.11 -2.80 3.84
C ASP A 38 23.62 -4.27 3.84
N GLU A 39 23.52 -4.91 5.01
CA GLU A 39 23.08 -6.30 5.13
C GLU A 39 21.59 -6.43 4.79
N VAL A 40 21.26 -7.38 3.92
CA VAL A 40 19.86 -7.69 3.58
C VAL A 40 19.29 -8.62 4.65
N HIS A 41 18.44 -8.10 5.52
CA HIS A 41 17.69 -8.93 6.45
C HIS A 41 16.35 -9.36 5.84
N LYS A 42 16.00 -10.62 6.03
CA LYS A 42 14.77 -11.24 5.52
C LYS A 42 13.84 -11.58 6.68
N ILE A 43 12.55 -11.40 6.45
CA ILE A 43 11.49 -11.84 7.37
C ILE A 43 11.41 -13.37 7.34
N LYS A 44 11.35 -13.99 8.51
CA LYS A 44 11.15 -15.43 8.71
C LYS A 44 9.68 -15.73 8.99
N ASP A 45 9.10 -15.05 9.98
CA ASP A 45 7.76 -15.39 10.49
C ASP A 45 6.93 -14.19 10.95
N PHE A 46 7.43 -12.95 10.77
CA PHE A 46 6.80 -11.70 11.19
C PHE A 46 6.75 -11.49 12.71
N THR A 47 7.56 -12.23 13.47
CA THR A 47 7.83 -11.93 14.89
C THR A 47 8.92 -10.87 15.06
N GLU A 48 9.66 -10.57 14.00
CA GLU A 48 10.73 -9.58 14.01
C GLU A 48 10.21 -8.16 14.26
N LYS A 49 11.12 -7.28 14.67
CA LYS A 49 10.86 -5.84 14.82
C LYS A 49 11.64 -5.06 13.77
N GLY A 50 10.97 -4.15 13.08
CA GLY A 50 11.61 -3.21 12.16
C GLY A 50 10.61 -2.61 11.17
N PHE A 51 11.12 -2.16 10.02
CA PHE A 51 10.27 -1.73 8.91
C PHE A 51 10.27 -2.80 7.82
N VAL A 52 9.10 -3.37 7.53
CA VAL A 52 8.98 -4.44 6.52
C VAL A 52 8.72 -3.84 5.15
N PHE A 53 9.31 -4.46 4.12
CA PHE A 53 8.97 -4.23 2.72
C PHE A 53 8.82 -5.57 2.01
N ALA A 54 7.57 -5.98 1.79
CA ALA A 54 7.22 -7.30 1.29
C ALA A 54 6.82 -7.25 -0.19
N PRO A 55 7.23 -8.25 -1.00
CA PRO A 55 6.86 -8.34 -2.41
C PRO A 55 5.41 -8.82 -2.62
N PHE A 56 4.89 -8.67 -3.85
CA PHE A 56 3.61 -9.27 -4.24
C PHE A 56 3.60 -10.78 -4.03
N ASN A 57 4.65 -11.45 -4.50
CA ASN A 57 4.82 -12.88 -4.33
C ASN A 57 5.73 -13.19 -3.14
N LEU A 58 5.14 -13.59 -2.01
CA LEU A 58 5.89 -13.98 -0.80
C LEU A 58 6.78 -15.22 -0.94
N LYS A 59 6.82 -15.89 -2.10
CA LYS A 59 7.91 -16.83 -2.42
C LYS A 59 9.26 -16.09 -2.49
N SER A 60 9.25 -14.82 -2.88
CA SER A 60 10.36 -13.90 -2.68
C SER A 60 10.31 -13.37 -1.25
N ASP A 61 11.47 -13.34 -0.59
CA ASP A 61 11.54 -12.96 0.82
C ASP A 61 11.11 -11.51 1.03
N ALA A 62 10.28 -11.27 2.05
CA ALA A 62 10.03 -9.92 2.54
C ALA A 62 11.30 -9.38 3.22
N ILE A 63 11.63 -8.12 2.95
CA ILE A 63 12.82 -7.46 3.47
C ILE A 63 12.49 -6.78 4.79
N LEU A 64 13.35 -6.93 5.78
CA LEU A 64 13.29 -6.21 7.05
C LEU A 64 14.41 -5.16 7.07
N LEU A 65 14.03 -3.89 7.14
CA LEU A 65 14.97 -2.82 7.43
C LEU A 65 15.10 -2.67 8.95
N LYS A 66 16.33 -2.84 9.47
CA LYS A 66 16.60 -2.70 10.90
C LYS A 66 16.45 -1.24 11.33
N MET A 67 15.84 -1.07 12.49
CA MET A 67 15.64 0.24 13.11
C MET A 67 16.81 0.58 14.04
N ASP A 68 18.04 0.62 13.51
CA ASP A 68 19.23 0.92 14.33
C ASP A 68 19.19 2.35 14.87
N SER A 69 18.61 3.27 14.09
CA SER A 69 18.25 4.60 14.57
C SER A 69 16.94 5.09 13.96
N ILE A 70 16.20 5.86 14.74
CA ILE A 70 14.93 6.48 14.35
C ILE A 70 15.03 7.96 14.67
N GLN A 71 14.67 8.81 13.71
CA GLN A 71 14.58 10.25 13.88
C GLN A 71 13.21 10.74 13.42
N LYS A 72 12.62 11.68 14.15
CA LYS A 72 11.28 12.20 13.91
C LYS A 72 11.32 13.72 13.88
N GLU A 73 10.71 14.31 12.85
CA GLU A 73 10.69 15.76 12.65
C GLU A 73 9.29 16.23 12.31
N SER A 74 8.77 17.21 13.05
CA SER A 74 7.41 17.76 12.89
C SER A 74 7.46 19.26 12.54
N ASN A 75 7.93 19.59 11.34
CA ASN A 75 7.86 20.96 10.80
C ASN A 75 7.10 20.96 9.47
N SER A 76 6.56 22.10 9.03
CA SER A 76 5.98 22.18 7.69
C SER A 76 7.08 22.09 6.62
N ILE A 77 6.76 21.44 5.49
CA ILE A 77 7.59 21.55 4.28
C ILE A 77 7.50 23.01 3.85
N VAL A 78 8.59 23.76 4.01
CA VAL A 78 8.65 25.18 3.64
C VAL A 78 8.33 25.33 2.15
N ASP A 79 7.47 26.29 1.85
CA ASP A 79 6.92 26.59 0.54
C ASP A 79 7.99 26.90 -0.52
N SER A 80 8.35 25.92 -1.36
CA SER A 80 9.02 26.26 -2.63
C SER A 80 8.85 25.27 -3.77
N VAL A 81 7.99 24.25 -3.65
CA VAL A 81 7.73 23.36 -4.79
C VAL A 81 6.29 23.52 -5.25
N MET A 82 6.14 24.26 -6.36
CA MET A 82 4.88 24.30 -7.10
C MET A 82 4.67 22.93 -7.76
N ALA A 83 3.49 22.35 -7.57
CA ALA A 83 3.03 21.25 -8.41
C ALA A 83 2.92 21.82 -9.84
N LYS A 84 3.68 21.26 -10.78
CA LYS A 84 3.63 21.68 -12.18
C LYS A 84 2.52 20.93 -12.90
N GLU A 85 1.89 21.59 -13.87
CA GLU A 85 1.07 20.91 -14.87
C GLU A 85 1.97 20.03 -15.74
N MET A 86 1.47 18.84 -16.03
CA MET A 86 2.28 17.79 -16.62
C MET A 86 2.03 17.69 -18.12
N SER A 87 3.11 17.63 -18.89
CA SER A 87 3.11 17.12 -20.25
C SER A 87 2.75 15.63 -20.22
N SER A 88 1.60 15.26 -20.79
CA SER A 88 1.23 13.87 -20.98
C SER A 88 2.33 13.16 -21.77
N LYS A 89 2.88 12.07 -21.25
CA LYS A 89 3.69 11.18 -22.09
C LYS A 89 2.84 10.74 -23.29
N PRO A 90 3.41 10.67 -24.51
CA PRO A 90 2.72 10.10 -25.65
C PRO A 90 2.24 8.70 -25.30
N LEU A 91 1.01 8.35 -25.71
CA LEU A 91 0.53 6.98 -25.58
C LEU A 91 1.50 6.05 -26.33
N ASP A 92 2.12 5.13 -25.59
CA ASP A 92 2.86 4.03 -26.16
C ASP A 92 1.85 3.05 -26.77
N ALA A 93 1.69 3.12 -28.10
CA ALA A 93 0.74 2.30 -28.84
C ALA A 93 1.06 0.79 -28.73
N VAL A 94 2.35 0.44 -28.59
CA VAL A 94 2.79 -0.95 -28.44
C VAL A 94 2.37 -1.47 -27.07
N GLU A 95 2.65 -0.71 -26.02
CA GLU A 95 2.25 -1.07 -24.66
C GLU A 95 0.73 -1.10 -24.50
N LYS A 96 0.01 -0.16 -25.14
CA LYS A 96 -1.45 -0.18 -25.18
C LYS A 96 -1.97 -1.47 -25.81
N SER A 97 -1.48 -1.84 -26.98
CA SER A 97 -1.89 -3.07 -27.67
C SER A 97 -1.62 -4.32 -26.82
N ARG A 98 -0.44 -4.40 -26.19
CA ARG A 98 -0.08 -5.49 -25.27
C ARG A 98 -1.05 -5.59 -24.09
N TYR A 99 -1.36 -4.46 -23.43
CA TYR A 99 -2.25 -4.43 -22.27
C TYR A 99 -3.68 -4.78 -22.63
N LEU A 100 -4.20 -4.30 -23.77
CA LEU A 100 -5.53 -4.69 -24.27
C LEU A 100 -5.62 -6.20 -24.54
N LYS A 101 -4.57 -6.79 -25.13
CA LYS A 101 -4.49 -8.25 -25.32
C LYS A 101 -4.50 -9.00 -23.99
N LEU A 102 -3.75 -8.51 -23.00
CA LEU A 102 -3.74 -9.08 -21.65
C LEU A 102 -5.13 -9.05 -20.99
N ILE A 103 -5.87 -7.96 -21.14
CA ILE A 103 -7.25 -7.87 -20.68
C ILE A 103 -8.16 -8.86 -21.43
N GLY A 104 -8.01 -8.98 -22.75
CA GLY A 104 -8.74 -9.97 -23.55
C GLY A 104 -8.56 -11.39 -23.02
N ASN A 105 -7.32 -11.82 -22.80
CA ASN A 105 -7.01 -13.14 -22.23
C ASN A 105 -7.64 -13.33 -20.82
N ALA A 106 -7.69 -12.27 -20.01
CA ALA A 106 -8.31 -12.33 -18.69
C ALA A 106 -9.84 -12.47 -18.80
N LEU A 107 -10.47 -11.76 -19.74
CA LEU A 107 -11.90 -11.86 -20.00
C LEU A 107 -12.28 -13.26 -20.48
N ASP A 108 -11.47 -13.91 -21.31
CA ASP A 108 -11.69 -15.31 -21.72
C ASP A 108 -11.76 -16.22 -20.49
N LYS A 109 -10.79 -16.11 -19.57
CA LYS A 109 -10.77 -16.87 -18.31
C LYS A 109 -11.92 -16.55 -17.36
N ILE A 110 -12.42 -15.32 -17.40
CA ILE A 110 -13.60 -14.93 -16.62
C ILE A 110 -14.88 -15.51 -17.20
N ASN A 111 -15.02 -15.47 -18.52
CA ASN A 111 -16.18 -16.02 -19.23
C ASN A 111 -16.25 -17.55 -19.14
N ASP A 112 -15.10 -18.22 -19.07
CA ASP A 112 -14.99 -19.66 -18.81
C ASP A 112 -15.31 -20.03 -17.34
N GLY A 113 -15.53 -19.04 -16.46
CA GLY A 113 -15.81 -19.24 -15.04
C GLY A 113 -14.59 -19.71 -14.23
N GLU A 114 -13.39 -19.65 -14.79
CA GLU A 114 -12.17 -20.02 -14.07
C GLU A 114 -11.81 -18.99 -12.99
N ILE A 115 -12.00 -17.69 -13.30
CA ILE A 115 -11.69 -16.55 -12.46
C ILE A 115 -12.93 -15.62 -12.41
N ASN A 116 -13.27 -15.06 -11.26
CA ASN A 116 -14.36 -14.06 -11.14
C ASN A 116 -13.85 -12.64 -11.37
N LYS A 117 -12.62 -12.37 -10.91
CA LYS A 117 -11.94 -11.08 -10.99
C LYS A 117 -10.43 -11.27 -11.02
N VAL A 118 -9.72 -10.50 -11.82
CA VAL A 118 -8.25 -10.42 -11.76
C VAL A 118 -7.80 -8.97 -11.87
N VAL A 119 -6.81 -8.58 -11.07
CA VAL A 119 -6.27 -7.23 -11.07
C VAL A 119 -5.00 -7.25 -11.90
N LEU A 120 -5.07 -6.71 -13.11
CA LEU A 120 -3.95 -6.67 -14.04
C LEU A 120 -3.24 -5.33 -13.95
N SER A 121 -1.94 -5.37 -14.18
CA SER A 121 -1.07 -4.22 -14.04
C SER A 121 -0.09 -4.09 -15.19
N ARG A 122 0.49 -2.89 -15.29
CA ARG A 122 1.51 -2.53 -16.25
C ARG A 122 2.53 -1.60 -15.62
N LYS A 123 3.69 -1.56 -16.23
CA LYS A 123 4.84 -0.74 -15.82
C LYS A 123 5.08 0.35 -16.86
N ILE A 124 5.19 1.59 -16.41
CA ILE A 124 5.46 2.76 -17.25
C ILE A 124 6.87 3.26 -16.92
N GLU A 125 7.77 3.19 -17.90
CA GLU A 125 9.12 3.72 -17.76
C GLU A 125 9.16 5.20 -18.15
N VAL A 126 9.76 6.05 -17.32
CA VAL A 126 9.88 7.50 -17.52
C VAL A 126 11.33 7.92 -17.35
N ASP A 127 11.87 8.74 -18.25
CA ASP A 127 13.20 9.30 -18.06
C ASP A 127 13.20 10.23 -16.85
N TYR A 128 14.26 10.15 -16.05
CA TYR A 128 14.31 10.81 -14.75
C TYR A 128 15.66 11.49 -14.55
N LYS A 129 15.61 12.80 -14.28
CA LYS A 129 16.77 13.66 -14.06
C LYS A 129 16.64 14.52 -12.81
N ASP A 130 15.58 14.31 -12.03
CA ASP A 130 15.29 15.13 -10.87
C ASP A 130 15.98 14.60 -9.60
N ASP A 131 15.97 15.39 -8.55
CA ASP A 131 16.44 15.00 -7.23
C ASP A 131 15.39 14.15 -6.49
N TYR A 132 15.85 13.07 -5.86
CA TYR A 132 15.00 12.15 -5.09
C TYR A 132 14.33 12.87 -3.91
N SER A 133 15.04 13.75 -3.21
CA SER A 133 14.49 14.49 -2.07
C SER A 133 13.41 15.45 -2.51
N GLU A 134 13.60 16.16 -3.63
CA GLU A 134 12.57 17.08 -4.17
C GLU A 134 11.34 16.35 -4.68
N THR A 135 11.53 15.18 -5.28
CA THR A 135 10.43 14.29 -5.65
C THR A 135 9.63 13.84 -4.44
N PHE A 136 10.30 13.45 -3.35
CA PHE A 136 9.63 13.03 -2.13
C PHE A 136 8.93 14.19 -1.41
N LYS A 137 9.51 15.40 -1.40
CA LYS A 137 8.85 16.62 -0.88
C LYS A 137 7.54 16.92 -1.61
N ARG A 138 7.52 16.82 -2.95
CA ARG A 138 6.28 16.97 -3.74
C ARG A 138 5.25 15.90 -3.40
N LEU A 139 5.70 14.66 -3.24
CA LEU A 139 4.84 13.53 -2.84
C LEU A 139 4.15 13.80 -1.49
N LEU A 140 4.92 14.22 -0.49
CA LEU A 140 4.41 14.58 0.84
C LEU A 140 3.39 15.72 0.75
N LYS A 141 3.68 16.78 -0.01
CA LYS A 141 2.77 17.93 -0.19
C LYS A 141 1.47 17.54 -0.88
N GLN A 142 1.54 16.75 -1.95
CA GLN A 142 0.40 16.42 -2.80
C GLN A 142 -0.57 15.42 -2.14
N TYR A 143 -0.07 14.52 -1.28
CA TYR A 143 -0.85 13.40 -0.74
C TYR A 143 -0.89 13.36 0.81
N PRO A 144 -1.40 14.41 1.49
CA PRO A 144 -1.45 14.48 2.96
C PRO A 144 -2.24 13.35 3.62
N LYS A 145 -3.22 12.78 2.91
CA LYS A 145 -4.09 11.70 3.39
C LYS A 145 -3.54 10.29 3.15
N ALA A 146 -2.38 10.15 2.51
CA ALA A 146 -1.78 8.87 2.18
C ALA A 146 -0.56 8.59 3.06
N PHE A 147 -0.24 7.31 3.23
CA PHE A 147 1.06 6.89 3.74
C PHE A 147 2.10 7.14 2.65
N CYS A 148 2.95 8.13 2.87
CA CYS A 148 4.01 8.51 1.94
C CYS A 148 5.32 7.92 2.41
N TYR A 149 6.10 7.31 1.52
CA TYR A 149 7.39 6.74 1.86
C TYR A 149 8.45 6.96 0.78
N PHE A 150 9.70 6.97 1.21
CA PHE A 150 10.92 6.93 0.42
C PHE A 150 11.85 5.89 1.05
N TRP A 151 11.93 4.72 0.42
CA TRP A 151 12.66 3.55 0.90
C TRP A 151 13.86 3.27 0.00
N HIS A 152 14.99 2.95 0.59
CA HIS A 152 16.21 2.59 -0.13
C HIS A 152 16.95 1.45 0.55
N HIS A 153 17.46 0.53 -0.25
CA HIS A 153 18.50 -0.40 0.13
C HIS A 153 19.41 -0.65 -1.08
N PRO A 154 20.74 -0.54 -0.96
CA PRO A 154 21.67 -0.59 -2.11
C PRO A 154 21.57 -1.88 -2.93
N LYS A 155 21.36 -3.03 -2.26
CA LYS A 155 21.22 -4.36 -2.90
C LYS A 155 19.81 -4.70 -3.39
N ILE A 156 18.79 -3.90 -3.08
CA ILE A 156 17.38 -4.20 -3.43
C ILE A 156 16.81 -3.14 -4.38
N GLY A 157 17.18 -1.88 -4.19
CA GLY A 157 16.75 -0.76 -5.00
C GLY A 157 16.11 0.36 -4.18
N THR A 158 15.49 1.29 -4.89
CA THR A 158 14.94 2.52 -4.32
C THR A 158 13.50 2.65 -4.73
N TRP A 159 12.61 2.92 -3.78
CA TRP A 159 11.17 3.00 -3.99
C TRP A 159 10.58 4.22 -3.32
N MET A 160 9.58 4.83 -3.96
CA MET A 160 8.74 5.87 -3.38
C MET A 160 7.28 5.56 -3.65
N GLY A 161 6.39 5.99 -2.76
CA GLY A 161 4.96 5.83 -2.99
C GLY A 161 4.09 6.59 -2.01
N ALA A 162 2.84 6.79 -2.41
CA ALA A 162 1.80 7.42 -1.61
C ALA A 162 0.58 6.50 -1.59
N THR A 163 0.61 5.51 -0.70
CA THR A 163 -0.45 4.50 -0.62
C THR A 163 -1.56 4.92 0.37
N PRO A 164 -2.84 4.85 -0.04
CA PRO A 164 -3.96 5.14 0.85
C PRO A 164 -4.48 3.89 1.58
N GLU A 165 -4.04 2.69 1.20
CA GLU A 165 -4.70 1.44 1.58
C GLU A 165 -3.96 0.75 2.73
N ILE A 166 -4.60 0.72 3.89
CA ILE A 166 -4.14 -0.05 5.04
C ILE A 166 -4.46 -1.52 4.80
N LEU A 167 -3.44 -2.38 4.91
CA LEU A 167 -3.61 -3.83 4.92
C LEU A 167 -4.11 -4.30 6.29
N VAL A 168 -3.37 -3.94 7.35
CA VAL A 168 -3.70 -4.34 8.72
C VAL A 168 -3.02 -3.43 9.74
N LYS A 169 -3.69 -3.23 10.88
CA LYS A 169 -3.15 -2.59 12.08
C LYS A 169 -3.17 -3.57 13.23
N THR A 170 -2.17 -3.54 14.10
CA THR A 170 -2.16 -4.32 15.34
C THR A 170 -1.88 -3.47 16.56
N ASN A 171 -2.47 -3.89 17.68
CA ASN A 171 -2.16 -3.43 19.02
C ASN A 171 -2.11 -4.65 19.93
N GLY A 172 -0.88 -5.07 20.26
CA GLY A 172 -0.66 -6.36 20.91
C GLY A 172 -1.15 -7.49 19.99
N SER A 173 -2.01 -8.35 20.53
CA SER A 173 -2.64 -9.46 19.80
C SER A 173 -3.91 -9.06 19.04
N GLN A 174 -4.40 -7.83 19.21
CA GLN A 174 -5.59 -7.36 18.51
C GLN A 174 -5.18 -6.83 17.14
N PHE A 175 -5.98 -7.13 16.12
CA PHE A 175 -5.80 -6.57 14.78
C PHE A 175 -7.08 -5.94 14.25
N THR A 176 -6.89 -4.96 13.38
CA THR A 176 -7.94 -4.33 12.59
C THR A 176 -7.54 -4.36 11.13
N THR A 177 -8.45 -4.83 10.27
CA THR A 177 -8.36 -4.71 8.81
C THR A 177 -9.71 -4.21 8.28
N MET A 178 -9.86 -4.09 6.96
CA MET A 178 -11.12 -3.67 6.37
C MET A 178 -11.38 -4.36 5.03
N SER A 179 -12.65 -4.64 4.75
CA SER A 179 -13.12 -4.87 3.39
C SER A 179 -13.54 -3.53 2.79
N LEU A 180 -13.07 -3.25 1.58
CA LEU A 180 -13.45 -2.07 0.81
C LEU A 180 -13.87 -2.52 -0.59
N ALA A 181 -15.13 -2.30 -0.93
CA ALA A 181 -15.70 -2.68 -2.23
C ALA A 181 -17.03 -1.93 -2.43
N GLY A 182 -17.61 -2.00 -3.63
CA GLY A 182 -18.75 -1.16 -3.99
C GLY A 182 -18.32 0.31 -4.15
N THR A 183 -18.48 0.86 -5.35
CA THR A 183 -17.96 2.19 -5.67
C THR A 183 -19.04 3.02 -6.36
N GLN A 184 -19.24 4.25 -5.90
CA GLN A 184 -20.12 5.22 -6.55
C GLN A 184 -19.42 6.57 -6.72
N ASN A 185 -19.79 7.33 -7.76
CA ASN A 185 -19.32 8.70 -7.90
C ASN A 185 -19.86 9.57 -6.75
N SER A 186 -18.99 10.38 -6.16
CA SER A 186 -19.37 11.30 -5.07
C SER A 186 -19.87 12.66 -5.53
N THR A 187 -19.91 12.90 -6.84
CA THR A 187 -20.32 14.17 -7.43
C THR A 187 -21.80 14.41 -7.19
N GLY A 188 -22.14 15.50 -6.50
CA GLY A 188 -23.53 15.92 -6.27
C GLY A 188 -24.31 15.13 -5.21
N LEU A 189 -23.67 14.20 -4.49
CA LEU A 189 -24.32 13.37 -3.47
C LEU A 189 -23.70 13.60 -2.08
N GLU A 190 -24.53 14.03 -1.10
CA GLU A 190 -24.13 14.08 0.31
C GLU A 190 -23.93 12.68 0.91
N LYS A 191 -24.75 11.71 0.48
CA LYS A 191 -24.64 10.29 0.84
C LYS A 191 -24.96 9.39 -0.36
N PRO A 192 -24.21 8.30 -0.56
CA PRO A 192 -24.49 7.33 -1.63
C PRO A 192 -25.75 6.52 -1.32
N GLN A 193 -26.48 6.15 -2.36
CA GLN A 193 -27.62 5.23 -2.31
C GLN A 193 -27.18 3.91 -2.94
N TRP A 194 -26.88 2.92 -2.11
CA TRP A 194 -26.31 1.66 -2.57
C TRP A 194 -27.36 0.71 -3.12
N SER A 195 -27.10 0.19 -4.31
CA SER A 195 -27.87 -0.90 -4.89
C SER A 195 -27.59 -2.23 -4.16
N LYS A 196 -28.49 -3.20 -4.34
CA LYS A 196 -28.26 -4.58 -3.88
C LYS A 196 -27.00 -5.18 -4.48
N LYS A 197 -26.64 -4.81 -5.73
CA LYS A 197 -25.42 -5.29 -6.39
C LYS A 197 -24.18 -4.87 -5.61
N GLU A 198 -24.02 -3.58 -5.31
CA GLU A 198 -22.85 -3.06 -4.61
C GLU A 198 -22.77 -3.57 -3.16
N ILE A 199 -23.92 -3.70 -2.50
CA ILE A 199 -24.00 -4.30 -1.16
C ILE A 199 -23.53 -5.77 -1.19
N ASN A 200 -24.00 -6.56 -2.14
CA ASN A 200 -23.62 -7.97 -2.26
C ASN A 200 -22.15 -8.11 -2.63
N GLU A 201 -21.64 -7.29 -3.56
CA GLU A 201 -20.22 -7.28 -3.92
C GLU A 201 -19.35 -7.01 -2.69
N GLN A 202 -19.72 -6.02 -1.87
CA GLN A 202 -18.97 -5.74 -0.65
C GLN A 202 -19.11 -6.83 0.42
N GLN A 203 -20.27 -7.47 0.52
CA GLN A 203 -20.47 -8.58 1.44
C GLN A 203 -19.57 -9.77 1.08
N LEU A 204 -19.48 -10.13 -0.21
CA LEU A 204 -18.61 -11.21 -0.68
C LEU A 204 -17.14 -10.99 -0.32
N VAL A 205 -16.65 -9.74 -0.39
CA VAL A 205 -15.28 -9.40 0.04
C VAL A 205 -15.13 -9.56 1.56
N THR A 206 -16.15 -9.18 2.32
CA THR A 206 -16.14 -9.32 3.78
C THR A 206 -16.12 -10.79 4.19
N ASP A 207 -17.00 -11.61 3.60
CA ASP A 207 -17.11 -13.04 3.88
C ASP A 207 -15.80 -13.75 3.53
N TYR A 208 -15.21 -13.42 2.38
CA TYR A 208 -13.90 -13.95 1.98
C TYR A 208 -12.81 -13.69 3.04
N ILE A 209 -12.73 -12.45 3.58
CA ILE A 209 -11.72 -12.11 4.60
C ILE A 209 -12.00 -12.88 5.90
N VAL A 210 -13.27 -12.99 6.29
CA VAL A 210 -13.68 -13.75 7.49
C VAL A 210 -13.30 -15.22 7.34
N ASP A 211 -13.66 -15.86 6.23
CA ASP A 211 -13.36 -17.27 5.96
C ASP A 211 -11.86 -17.51 5.92
N ALA A 212 -11.10 -16.63 5.26
CA ALA A 212 -9.64 -16.72 5.19
C ALA A 212 -8.97 -16.63 6.56
N LEU A 213 -9.57 -15.95 7.54
CA LEU A 213 -9.00 -15.72 8.86
C LEU A 213 -9.56 -16.64 9.95
N THR A 214 -10.77 -17.18 9.82
CA THR A 214 -11.51 -17.87 10.89
C THR A 214 -10.68 -18.96 11.59
N GLU A 215 -9.96 -19.79 10.84
CA GLU A 215 -9.13 -20.87 11.42
C GLU A 215 -7.73 -20.43 11.88
N LYS A 216 -7.35 -19.17 11.63
CA LYS A 216 -6.00 -18.64 11.89
C LYS A 216 -5.95 -17.69 13.08
N VAL A 217 -7.10 -17.33 13.66
CA VAL A 217 -7.23 -16.34 14.72
C VAL A 217 -8.11 -16.88 15.84
N VAL A 218 -7.97 -16.33 17.05
CA VAL A 218 -8.78 -16.69 18.22
C VAL A 218 -10.22 -16.19 18.05
N SER A 219 -10.37 -15.00 17.48
CA SER A 219 -11.68 -14.43 17.18
C SER A 219 -11.58 -13.43 16.05
N ILE A 220 -12.67 -13.28 15.30
CA ILE A 220 -12.87 -12.25 14.29
C ILE A 220 -14.33 -11.83 14.31
N ARG A 221 -14.58 -10.53 14.10
CA ARG A 221 -15.92 -9.99 13.89
C ARG A 221 -15.86 -8.88 12.86
N ALA A 222 -16.86 -8.87 11.98
CA ALA A 222 -17.16 -7.76 11.10
C ALA A 222 -18.01 -6.73 11.86
N LEU A 223 -17.67 -5.45 11.74
CA LEU A 223 -18.49 -4.36 12.27
C LEU A 223 -19.59 -3.97 11.25
N GLU A 224 -20.41 -2.99 11.62
CA GLU A 224 -21.42 -2.45 10.71
C GLU A 224 -20.76 -1.86 9.45
N ARG A 225 -21.44 -2.07 8.32
CA ARG A 225 -21.04 -1.52 7.04
C ARG A 225 -21.28 -0.01 7.02
N GLU A 226 -20.30 0.75 6.58
CA GLU A 226 -20.37 2.21 6.48
C GLU A 226 -20.02 2.70 5.07
N SER A 227 -20.42 3.93 4.76
CA SER A 227 -20.03 4.61 3.52
C SER A 227 -18.87 5.55 3.82
N ILE A 228 -17.73 5.36 3.14
CA ILE A 228 -16.58 6.24 3.27
C ILE A 228 -16.34 6.97 1.95
N LYS A 229 -15.88 8.22 2.03
CA LYS A 229 -15.49 8.99 0.85
C LYS A 229 -13.97 8.95 0.68
N ALA A 230 -13.51 8.49 -0.48
CA ALA A 230 -12.10 8.50 -0.87
C ALA A 230 -11.94 9.26 -2.19
N GLY A 231 -11.41 10.49 -2.11
CA GLY A 231 -11.32 11.37 -3.28
C GLY A 231 -12.69 11.74 -3.85
N LEU A 232 -12.90 11.45 -5.13
CA LEU A 232 -14.16 11.69 -5.85
C LEU A 232 -15.13 10.50 -5.81
N LEU A 233 -14.82 9.45 -5.06
CA LEU A 233 -15.63 8.23 -4.98
C LEU A 233 -16.13 7.98 -3.55
N TRP A 234 -17.31 7.38 -3.47
CA TRP A 234 -17.81 6.70 -2.29
C TRP A 234 -17.46 5.22 -2.36
N HIS A 235 -17.18 4.63 -1.20
CA HIS A 235 -16.97 3.19 -1.06
C HIS A 235 -17.79 2.62 0.10
N LEU A 236 -18.24 1.38 -0.03
CA LEU A 236 -18.71 0.61 1.12
C LEU A 236 -17.50 0.01 1.84
N ARG A 237 -17.46 0.20 3.16
CA ARG A 237 -16.41 -0.31 4.03
C ARG A 237 -17.03 -1.13 5.15
N THR A 238 -16.43 -2.28 5.46
CA THR A 238 -16.65 -2.97 6.74
C THR A 238 -15.32 -3.12 7.44
N GLU A 239 -15.22 -2.60 8.65
CA GLU A 239 -14.07 -2.80 9.51
C GLU A 239 -14.15 -4.19 10.17
N LEU A 240 -13.07 -4.96 10.11
CA LEU A 240 -12.96 -6.25 10.78
C LEU A 240 -11.98 -6.15 11.93
N LYS A 241 -12.38 -6.67 13.09
CA LYS A 241 -11.55 -6.75 14.29
C LYS A 241 -11.38 -8.19 14.71
N GLY A 242 -10.17 -8.56 15.12
CA GLY A 242 -9.92 -9.89 15.64
C GLY A 242 -8.75 -9.95 16.61
N THR A 243 -8.51 -11.15 17.13
CA THR A 243 -7.41 -11.45 18.06
C THR A 243 -6.65 -12.65 17.53
N PHE A 244 -5.32 -12.56 17.41
CA PHE A 244 -4.47 -13.70 17.07
C PHE A 244 -3.72 -14.22 18.31
N SER A 245 -3.37 -15.51 18.31
CA SER A 245 -2.55 -16.10 19.38
C SER A 245 -1.12 -15.53 19.35
N PRO A 246 -0.37 -15.53 20.48
CA PRO A 246 1.00 -15.02 20.51
C PRO A 246 1.87 -15.56 19.36
N ASN A 247 2.66 -14.68 18.74
CA ASN A 247 3.53 -15.00 17.61
C ASN A 247 2.82 -15.53 16.34
N GLN A 248 1.49 -15.42 16.23
CA GLN A 248 0.73 -15.87 15.05
C GLN A 248 0.34 -14.72 14.08
N PHE A 249 0.89 -13.52 14.25
CA PHE A 249 0.59 -12.39 13.36
C PHE A 249 0.95 -12.70 11.88
N GLY A 250 2.01 -13.47 11.64
CA GLY A 250 2.39 -13.91 10.30
C GLY A 250 1.30 -14.71 9.58
N ASN A 251 0.44 -15.46 10.29
CA ASN A 251 -0.67 -16.19 9.68
C ASN A 251 -1.78 -15.25 9.22
N VAL A 252 -2.05 -14.19 9.98
CA VAL A 252 -2.98 -13.13 9.59
C VAL A 252 -2.49 -12.46 8.31
N LEU A 253 -1.21 -12.11 8.24
CA LEU A 253 -0.62 -11.48 7.05
C LEU A 253 -0.66 -12.38 5.82
N LYS A 254 -0.29 -13.66 5.96
CA LYS A 254 -0.33 -14.64 4.85
C LYS A 254 -1.76 -14.90 4.35
N ALA A 255 -2.77 -14.75 5.22
CA ALA A 255 -4.17 -14.90 4.83
C ALA A 255 -4.73 -13.65 4.13
N LEU A 256 -4.29 -12.46 4.55
CA LEU A 256 -4.74 -11.20 3.96
C LEU A 256 -4.00 -10.85 2.65
N HIS A 257 -2.76 -11.30 2.48
CA HIS A 257 -1.91 -10.89 1.37
C HIS A 257 -1.65 -12.02 0.33
N PRO A 258 -1.80 -11.74 -0.98
CA PRO A 258 -2.32 -10.49 -1.54
C PRO A 258 -3.84 -10.39 -1.35
N THR A 259 -4.34 -9.16 -1.23
CA THR A 259 -5.78 -8.95 -1.10
C THR A 259 -6.48 -9.23 -2.45
N PRO A 260 -7.76 -9.62 -2.46
CA PRO A 260 -8.54 -9.69 -3.70
C PRO A 260 -8.61 -8.35 -4.46
N ALA A 261 -8.40 -7.23 -3.77
CA ALA A 261 -8.38 -5.89 -4.36
C ALA A 261 -7.13 -5.60 -5.22
N VAL A 262 -6.03 -6.33 -5.00
CA VAL A 262 -4.78 -6.19 -5.77
C VAL A 262 -4.36 -7.42 -6.56
N CYS A 263 -5.05 -8.55 -6.33
CA CYS A 263 -4.81 -9.81 -7.01
C CYS A 263 -6.05 -10.28 -7.79
N GLY A 264 -7.12 -10.66 -7.10
CA GLY A 264 -8.34 -11.16 -7.75
C GLY A 264 -9.05 -12.24 -6.93
N SER A 265 -10.03 -12.90 -7.55
CA SER A 265 -10.83 -13.97 -6.96
C SER A 265 -11.22 -15.00 -8.04
N PRO A 266 -11.14 -16.32 -7.79
CA PRO A 266 -10.48 -16.95 -6.64
C PRO A 266 -8.98 -16.61 -6.58
N LEU A 267 -8.46 -16.41 -5.36
CA LEU A 267 -7.14 -15.79 -5.16
C LEU A 267 -6.00 -16.54 -5.88
N GLN A 268 -5.95 -17.86 -5.72
CA GLN A 268 -4.87 -18.67 -6.28
C GLN A 268 -4.84 -18.61 -7.81
N LYS A 269 -6.00 -18.83 -8.46
CA LYS A 269 -6.12 -18.79 -9.92
C LYS A 269 -5.80 -17.40 -10.49
N ALA A 270 -6.28 -16.34 -9.84
CA ALA A 270 -5.96 -14.98 -10.24
C ALA A 270 -4.46 -14.68 -10.11
N LYS A 271 -3.81 -15.17 -9.03
CA LYS A 271 -2.37 -15.01 -8.83
C LYS A 271 -1.55 -15.75 -9.87
N GLU A 272 -1.91 -16.99 -10.19
CA GLU A 272 -1.28 -17.79 -11.24
C GLU A 272 -1.41 -17.08 -12.60
N PHE A 273 -2.62 -16.63 -12.95
CA PHE A 273 -2.84 -15.86 -14.18
C PHE A 273 -1.94 -14.62 -14.26
N ILE A 274 -1.83 -13.84 -13.18
CA ILE A 274 -0.98 -12.64 -13.12
C ILE A 274 0.48 -13.01 -13.41
N LEU A 275 1.02 -14.02 -12.71
CA LEU A 275 2.42 -14.42 -12.82
C LEU A 275 2.75 -14.93 -14.23
N ASP A 276 1.80 -15.59 -14.90
CA ASP A 276 2.00 -16.18 -16.22
C ASP A 276 1.81 -15.16 -17.37
N ASN A 277 0.97 -14.14 -17.18
CA ASN A 277 0.49 -13.30 -18.30
C ASN A 277 0.96 -11.84 -18.26
N GLU A 278 1.39 -11.28 -17.12
CA GLU A 278 1.81 -9.85 -17.10
C GLU A 278 3.13 -9.60 -17.82
N LEU A 279 3.98 -10.63 -17.93
CA LEU A 279 5.29 -10.59 -18.59
C LEU A 279 6.28 -9.58 -17.98
N TYR A 280 6.11 -9.24 -16.70
CA TYR A 280 7.11 -8.55 -15.89
C TYR A 280 6.96 -8.91 -14.41
N ASP A 281 8.02 -8.74 -13.62
CA ASP A 281 7.96 -8.95 -12.17
C ASP A 281 7.42 -7.69 -11.46
N ARG A 282 6.30 -7.83 -10.75
CA ARG A 282 5.75 -6.77 -9.89
C ARG A 282 6.72 -6.35 -8.78
N SER A 283 7.64 -7.24 -8.38
CA SER A 283 8.55 -7.01 -7.27
C SER A 283 7.78 -6.58 -6.01
N PHE A 284 7.99 -5.34 -5.53
CA PHE A 284 7.28 -4.78 -4.38
C PHE A 284 5.94 -4.13 -4.70
N TYR A 285 5.59 -3.88 -5.96
CA TYR A 285 4.27 -3.34 -6.32
C TYR A 285 3.18 -4.34 -5.94
N THR A 286 2.07 -3.88 -5.34
CA THR A 286 1.01 -4.71 -4.75
C THR A 286 1.47 -5.65 -3.63
N GLY A 287 2.70 -5.48 -3.14
CA GLY A 287 3.20 -6.00 -1.87
C GLY A 287 2.62 -5.23 -0.67
N PHE A 288 3.32 -5.24 0.45
CA PHE A 288 2.98 -4.41 1.60
C PHE A 288 4.20 -3.87 2.33
N LEU A 289 4.01 -2.80 3.10
CA LEU A 289 5.09 -2.15 3.83
C LEU A 289 4.61 -1.45 5.09
N GLY A 290 5.53 -1.23 6.03
CA GLY A 290 5.27 -0.43 7.21
C GLY A 290 6.00 -0.89 8.46
N GLU A 291 5.58 -0.36 9.59
CA GLU A 291 6.14 -0.70 10.90
C GLU A 291 5.68 -2.09 11.33
N LEU A 292 6.64 -2.93 11.74
CA LEU A 292 6.39 -4.28 12.25
C LEU A 292 6.87 -4.37 13.71
N ASN A 293 5.93 -4.71 14.61
CA ASN A 293 6.16 -4.95 16.03
C ASN A 293 6.93 -3.83 16.74
N VAL A 294 6.63 -2.57 16.40
CA VAL A 294 7.23 -1.39 17.02
C VAL A 294 6.53 -1.11 18.35
N LYS A 295 7.33 -0.83 19.39
CA LYS A 295 6.81 -0.51 20.72
C LYS A 295 6.09 0.84 20.68
N SER A 296 4.84 0.86 21.12
CA SER A 296 4.05 2.07 21.33
C SER A 296 3.63 2.16 22.80
N GLU A 297 3.71 3.37 23.37
CA GLU A 297 3.08 3.66 24.66
C GLU A 297 1.59 3.94 24.44
N LEU A 298 0.72 3.26 25.17
CA LEU A 298 -0.70 3.60 25.15
C LEU A 298 -0.97 4.81 26.05
N PRO A 299 -1.79 5.79 25.59
CA PRO A 299 -2.19 6.89 26.45
C PRO A 299 -2.96 6.37 27.67
N ARG A 300 -2.78 7.03 28.81
CA ARG A 300 -3.43 6.68 30.08
C ARG A 300 -4.93 6.48 29.89
N ASN A 301 -5.45 5.35 30.38
CA ASN A 301 -6.88 5.11 30.40
C ASN A 301 -7.56 6.17 31.29
N ARG A 302 -8.41 7.02 30.69
CA ARG A 302 -9.09 8.11 31.42
C ARG A 302 -10.32 7.62 32.21
N ASN A 303 -10.65 6.33 32.16
CA ASN A 303 -11.76 5.77 32.92
C ASN A 303 -11.49 5.78 34.42
N ARG A 304 -12.19 6.68 35.14
CA ARG A 304 -12.12 6.84 36.60
C ARG A 304 -12.42 5.58 37.42
N ARG A 305 -13.00 4.53 36.81
CA ARG A 305 -13.33 3.26 37.50
C ARG A 305 -12.12 2.36 37.79
N ASN A 306 -10.98 2.54 37.10
CA ASN A 306 -9.76 1.73 37.29
C ASN A 306 -8.55 2.61 37.63
N GLN A 307 -8.60 3.27 38.80
CA GLN A 307 -7.51 4.15 39.25
C GLN A 307 -6.19 3.38 39.52
N GLU A 308 -6.23 2.14 40.00
CA GLU A 308 -5.00 1.35 40.25
C GLU A 308 -4.22 1.01 38.97
N ASN A 309 -4.92 0.69 37.87
CA ASN A 309 -4.30 0.45 36.56
C ASN A 309 -3.91 1.74 35.82
N SER A 310 -4.22 2.92 36.37
CA SER A 310 -3.85 4.21 35.78
C SER A 310 -2.39 4.62 36.10
N ALA A 311 -1.70 3.86 36.96
CA ALA A 311 -0.33 4.12 37.38
C ALA A 311 0.73 3.65 36.36
N TYR A 312 0.43 2.66 35.52
CA TYR A 312 1.39 2.06 34.59
C TYR A 312 1.12 2.47 33.14
N ARG A 313 2.15 2.98 32.44
CA ARG A 313 2.12 3.09 30.99
C ARG A 313 2.26 1.67 30.43
N SER A 314 1.23 1.13 29.80
CA SER A 314 1.36 -0.14 29.08
C SER A 314 2.11 0.09 27.77
N VAL A 315 3.22 -0.62 27.61
CA VAL A 315 3.96 -0.69 26.35
C VAL A 315 3.45 -1.91 25.59
N THR A 316 3.00 -1.69 24.37
CA THR A 316 2.47 -2.75 23.50
C THR A 316 3.23 -2.73 22.17
N ASN A 317 3.35 -3.88 21.54
CA ASN A 317 3.87 -3.95 20.17
C ASN A 317 2.74 -3.64 19.20
N THR A 318 3.02 -2.76 18.26
CA THR A 318 2.09 -2.32 17.23
C THR A 318 2.69 -2.53 15.86
N SER A 319 1.85 -2.87 14.89
CA SER A 319 2.21 -2.91 13.48
C SER A 319 1.18 -2.12 12.69
N GLU A 320 1.62 -1.39 11.68
CA GLU A 320 0.75 -0.65 10.79
C GLU A 320 1.28 -0.84 9.37
N LEU A 321 0.61 -1.70 8.61
CA LEU A 321 1.05 -2.13 7.30
C LEU A 321 0.07 -1.65 6.24
N PHE A 322 0.62 -1.19 5.12
CA PHE A 322 -0.10 -0.65 3.98
C PHE A 322 0.20 -1.46 2.73
N VAL A 323 -0.78 -1.60 1.85
CA VAL A 323 -0.58 -2.23 0.54
C VAL A 323 0.25 -1.29 -0.32
N ASN A 324 1.26 -1.79 -1.02
CA ASN A 324 2.15 -0.95 -1.82
C ASN A 324 1.53 -0.59 -3.19
N LEU A 325 0.70 0.45 -3.17
CA LEU A 325 0.04 1.02 -4.34
C LEU A 325 0.52 2.45 -4.59
N ARG A 326 0.25 2.96 -5.79
CA ARG A 326 0.62 4.33 -6.21
C ARG A 326 2.08 4.60 -5.87
N CYS A 327 2.95 3.76 -6.41
CA CYS A 327 4.36 3.75 -6.13
C CYS A 327 5.17 3.66 -7.41
N MET A 328 6.47 3.91 -7.25
CA MET A 328 7.44 3.88 -8.30
C MET A 328 8.78 3.38 -7.79
N GLN A 329 9.52 2.73 -8.67
CA GLN A 329 10.90 2.33 -8.45
C GLN A 329 11.81 3.34 -9.13
N LEU A 330 12.78 3.87 -8.39
CA LEU A 330 13.72 4.89 -8.86
C LEU A 330 15.03 4.21 -9.30
N HIS A 331 15.45 4.54 -10.52
CA HIS A 331 16.73 4.14 -11.09
C HIS A 331 17.56 5.39 -11.41
N LYS A 332 18.85 5.21 -11.73
CA LYS A 332 19.79 6.34 -11.95
C LYS A 332 19.30 7.38 -12.97
N SER A 333 18.63 6.96 -14.04
CA SER A 333 18.19 7.83 -15.14
C SER A 333 16.74 7.60 -15.56
N LYS A 334 16.03 6.71 -14.86
CA LYS A 334 14.66 6.31 -15.18
C LYS A 334 13.86 6.03 -13.93
N VAL A 335 12.54 6.08 -14.05
CA VAL A 335 11.59 5.67 -13.03
C VAL A 335 10.60 4.70 -13.64
N SER A 336 10.38 3.58 -12.95
CA SER A 336 9.34 2.62 -13.27
C SER A 336 8.11 2.91 -12.40
N ILE A 337 7.01 3.35 -13.00
CA ILE A 337 5.73 3.58 -12.33
C ILE A 337 4.84 2.35 -12.54
N TYR A 338 4.25 1.85 -11.46
CA TYR A 338 3.38 0.67 -11.50
C TYR A 338 1.92 1.07 -11.33
N VAL A 339 1.05 0.55 -12.19
CA VAL A 339 -0.40 0.81 -12.15
C VAL A 339 -1.20 -0.41 -12.54
N GLY A 340 -2.40 -0.55 -11.98
CA GLY A 340 -3.30 -1.66 -12.31
C GLY A 340 -4.78 -1.33 -12.14
N GLY A 341 -5.60 -2.20 -12.73
CA GLY A 341 -7.07 -2.13 -12.78
C GLY A 341 -7.66 -3.52 -12.53
N GLY A 342 -8.84 -3.56 -11.91
CA GLY A 342 -9.54 -4.80 -11.63
C GLY A 342 -10.43 -5.16 -12.81
N ILE A 343 -10.19 -6.32 -13.42
CA ILE A 343 -10.95 -6.83 -14.56
C ILE A 343 -12.04 -7.76 -14.06
N THR A 344 -13.27 -7.52 -14.50
CA THR A 344 -14.46 -8.35 -14.27
C THR A 344 -15.15 -8.65 -15.59
N SER A 345 -16.23 -9.45 -15.57
CA SER A 345 -17.04 -9.73 -16.77
C SER A 345 -17.61 -8.47 -17.44
N ASP A 346 -17.78 -7.39 -16.68
CA ASP A 346 -18.36 -6.13 -17.15
C ASP A 346 -17.27 -5.17 -17.71
N SER A 347 -15.99 -5.54 -17.63
CA SER A 347 -14.87 -4.67 -18.03
C SER A 347 -14.78 -4.47 -19.53
N ILE A 348 -14.59 -3.22 -19.95
CA ILE A 348 -14.33 -2.84 -21.34
C ILE A 348 -12.84 -2.50 -21.50
N PRO A 349 -12.05 -3.23 -22.31
CA PRO A 349 -10.59 -3.09 -22.36
C PRO A 349 -10.08 -1.65 -22.52
N GLU A 350 -10.71 -0.86 -23.38
CA GLU A 350 -10.35 0.55 -23.61
C GLU A 350 -10.60 1.44 -22.37
N SER A 351 -11.70 1.21 -21.66
CA SER A 351 -12.02 1.92 -20.41
C SER A 351 -10.99 1.60 -19.33
N GLU A 352 -10.57 0.34 -19.20
CA GLU A 352 -9.56 -0.09 -18.24
C GLU A 352 -8.17 0.49 -18.53
N TRP A 353 -7.81 0.59 -19.81
CA TRP A 353 -6.60 1.31 -20.23
C TRP A 353 -6.65 2.78 -19.80
N HIS A 354 -7.79 3.45 -19.99
CA HIS A 354 -7.97 4.83 -19.58
C HIS A 354 -7.88 4.97 -18.05
N GLU A 355 -8.51 4.07 -17.30
CA GLU A 355 -8.45 4.04 -15.83
C GLU A 355 -7.00 3.92 -15.32
N THR A 356 -6.23 2.95 -15.83
CA THR A 356 -4.82 2.80 -15.40
C THR A 356 -3.97 4.00 -15.78
N SER A 357 -4.26 4.65 -16.91
CA SER A 357 -3.61 5.89 -17.33
C SER A 357 -3.91 7.03 -16.35
N LEU A 358 -5.16 7.20 -15.92
CA LEU A 358 -5.53 8.17 -14.90
C LEU A 358 -4.86 7.89 -13.54
N LYS A 359 -4.79 6.61 -13.12
CA LYS A 359 -4.11 6.21 -11.88
C LYS A 359 -2.62 6.57 -11.91
N SER A 360 -1.96 6.45 -13.07
CA SER A 360 -0.53 6.74 -13.24
C SER A 360 -0.17 8.19 -12.95
N ASN A 361 -1.12 9.12 -13.17
CA ASN A 361 -0.95 10.54 -12.88
C ASN A 361 -0.60 10.80 -11.41
N THR A 362 -0.94 9.87 -10.50
CA THR A 362 -0.56 10.00 -9.08
C THR A 362 0.96 10.13 -8.92
N MET A 363 1.72 9.27 -9.61
CA MET A 363 3.18 9.30 -9.54
C MET A 363 3.77 10.26 -10.56
N LEU A 364 3.19 10.35 -11.76
CA LEU A 364 3.75 11.23 -12.79
C LEU A 364 3.74 12.72 -12.36
N ARG A 365 2.70 13.18 -11.63
CA ARG A 365 2.60 14.58 -11.16
C ARG A 365 3.67 15.00 -10.17
N VAL A 366 4.34 14.04 -9.52
CA VAL A 366 5.41 14.34 -8.56
C VAL A 366 6.80 14.24 -9.19
N LEU A 367 6.92 13.82 -10.45
CA LEU A 367 8.18 13.86 -11.19
C LEU A 367 8.43 15.29 -11.71
N GLY A 368 9.68 15.75 -11.67
CA GLY A 368 10.08 17.02 -12.28
C GLY A 368 9.97 16.97 -13.81
N SER A 369 9.82 18.13 -14.44
CA SER A 369 9.92 18.27 -15.89
C SER A 369 11.39 18.11 -16.33
N ASN A 370 11.63 17.39 -17.42
CA ASN A 370 12.91 17.43 -18.14
C ASN A 370 13.20 18.83 -18.71
#